data_AF-A0AAV1TQT9-F1
#
_entry.id   AF-A0AAV1TQT9-F1
#
_cell.length_a   1.000
_cell.length_b   1.000
_cell.length_c   1.000
_cell.angle_alpha   90.00
_cell.angle_beta   90.00
_cell.angle_gamma   90.00
#
_symmetry.space_group_name_H-M   'P 1'
#
loop_
_entity.id
_entity.type
_entity.pdbx_description
1 polymer ?
#
loop_
_entity_poly.entity_id
_entity_poly.type
_entity_poly.pdbx_seq_one_letter_code
_entity_poly.pdbx_strand_id
1 'polypeptide(L)'
;MYEGIDNLKSLYDRAGKTFSGGPSAAQDVPRRTAQPDPVRQPSVGSGAPEYPRTGDSRATGRDNSSDVRSRRGGPTAAQPDSAGHHESPRMEVEEEGRCSPHNRGEACVPESFFDRVTQGLRDDLEHERDRRLQLADNVLKHQAEFAFAQLENERSLTSLRDELRVACGNVDRSRDEITALQTLVDAHYREHKALCEMLERKGVLHRKKQRNDGTA
;
A
#
# COMPACT_ATOMS: atom_id res chain seq x y z
N MET A 1 22.43 22.80 -21.62
CA MET A 1 22.02 21.44 -21.21
C MET A 1 20.82 21.52 -20.26
N TYR A 2 19.64 21.87 -20.78
CA TYR A 2 18.36 21.80 -20.07
C TYR A 2 17.28 21.40 -21.10
N GLU A 3 17.35 20.17 -21.61
CA GLU A 3 16.35 19.57 -22.52
C GLU A 3 15.26 18.79 -21.74
N GLY A 4 15.22 18.90 -20.41
CA GLY A 4 14.35 18.09 -19.55
C GLY A 4 12.95 18.66 -19.26
N ILE A 5 12.67 19.92 -19.62
CA ILE A 5 11.44 20.61 -19.15
C ILE A 5 10.31 20.52 -20.18
N ASP A 6 10.63 20.45 -21.47
CA ASP A 6 9.61 20.33 -22.54
C ASP A 6 8.89 18.96 -22.51
N ASN A 7 9.47 17.96 -21.86
CA ASN A 7 8.89 16.63 -21.75
C ASN A 7 7.78 16.53 -20.68
N LEU A 8 7.69 17.48 -19.75
CA LEU A 8 6.70 17.42 -18.67
C LEU A 8 5.29 17.75 -19.15
N LYS A 9 5.16 18.70 -20.11
CA LYS A 9 3.87 19.01 -20.76
C LYS A 9 3.37 17.86 -21.63
N SER A 10 4.26 17.23 -22.40
CA SER A 10 3.96 16.07 -23.23
C SER A 10 3.41 14.88 -22.43
N LEU A 11 3.93 14.67 -21.21
CA LEU A 11 3.44 13.64 -20.28
C LEU A 11 2.01 13.89 -19.80
N TYR A 12 1.60 15.16 -19.63
CA TYR A 12 0.24 15.51 -19.24
C TYR A 12 -0.76 15.37 -20.39
N ASP A 13 -0.37 15.72 -21.62
CA ASP A 13 -1.25 15.61 -22.80
C ASP A 13 -1.54 14.14 -23.19
N ARG A 14 -0.59 13.22 -22.94
CA ARG A 14 -0.78 11.78 -23.22
C ARG A 14 -1.76 11.09 -22.27
N ALA A 15 -2.02 11.67 -21.09
CA ALA A 15 -2.91 11.09 -20.07
C ALA A 15 -4.40 11.36 -20.32
N GLY A 16 -4.77 12.13 -21.36
CA GLY A 16 -6.18 12.42 -21.68
C GLY A 16 -6.95 13.16 -20.59
N LYS A 17 -6.26 13.69 -19.57
CA LYS A 17 -6.86 14.46 -18.47
C LYS A 17 -7.02 15.91 -18.91
N THR A 18 -8.15 16.19 -19.56
CA THR A 18 -8.63 17.57 -19.66
C THR A 18 -9.03 18.04 -18.27
N PHE A 19 -8.39 19.09 -17.76
CA PHE A 19 -8.88 19.81 -16.58
C PHE A 19 -10.11 20.64 -17.00
N SER A 20 -11.28 20.02 -17.01
CA SER A 20 -12.54 20.74 -16.99
C SER A 20 -12.98 20.92 -15.54
N GLY A 21 -12.62 22.06 -14.95
CA GLY A 21 -13.07 22.37 -13.59
C GLY A 21 -12.30 23.48 -12.91
N GLY A 22 -12.14 24.62 -13.57
CA GLY A 22 -11.91 25.86 -12.81
C GLY A 22 -13.11 26.10 -11.90
N PRO A 23 -12.93 26.50 -10.63
CA PRO A 23 -14.05 26.88 -9.78
C PRO A 23 -14.69 28.12 -10.39
N SER A 24 -15.91 27.94 -10.89
CA SER A 24 -16.80 29.00 -11.33
C SER A 24 -17.00 29.98 -10.19
N ALA A 25 -16.76 31.26 -10.48
CA ALA A 25 -17.05 32.38 -9.60
C ALA A 25 -18.55 32.41 -9.29
N ALA A 26 -18.92 31.95 -8.10
CA ALA A 26 -20.26 32.08 -7.57
C ALA A 26 -20.19 32.72 -6.17
N GLN A 27 -20.49 34.01 -6.18
CA GLN A 27 -21.23 34.76 -5.17
C GLN A 27 -20.69 34.78 -3.73
N ASP A 28 -20.26 35.98 -3.36
CA ASP A 28 -20.25 36.51 -2.00
C ASP A 28 -21.49 36.07 -1.21
N VAL A 29 -21.26 35.25 -0.19
CA VAL A 29 -22.21 35.05 0.91
C VAL A 29 -21.46 35.31 2.22
N PRO A 30 -21.87 36.32 3.02
CA PRO A 30 -21.24 36.58 4.30
C PRO A 30 -21.75 35.55 5.32
N ARG A 31 -20.98 34.50 5.59
CA ARG A 31 -21.29 33.55 6.67
C ARG A 31 -20.48 33.87 7.93
N ARG A 32 -21.24 34.44 8.85
CA ARG A 32 -20.95 34.79 10.23
C ARG A 32 -20.09 33.76 10.97
N THR A 33 -19.08 34.30 11.62
CA THR A 33 -18.43 33.80 12.82
C THR A 33 -19.46 33.41 13.90
N ALA A 34 -19.37 32.18 14.37
CA ALA A 34 -19.77 31.80 15.74
C ALA A 34 -19.11 30.45 16.05
N GLN A 35 -17.92 30.51 16.63
CA GLN A 35 -17.29 29.38 17.30
C GLN A 35 -18.15 28.99 18.51
N PRO A 36 -18.61 27.74 18.63
CA PRO A 36 -19.04 27.21 19.92
C PRO A 36 -17.80 26.78 20.70
N ASP A 37 -17.59 27.38 21.86
CA ASP A 37 -16.65 26.93 22.88
C ASP A 37 -16.87 25.43 23.17
N PRO A 38 -15.82 24.59 23.18
CA PRO A 38 -15.91 23.26 23.75
C PRO A 38 -16.08 23.41 25.27
N VAL A 39 -17.33 23.26 25.72
CA VAL A 39 -17.66 23.12 27.14
C VAL A 39 -16.83 21.96 27.70
N ARG A 40 -15.93 22.31 28.61
CA ARG A 40 -15.18 21.40 29.48
C ARG A 40 -16.13 20.36 30.07
N GLN A 41 -15.94 19.09 29.72
CA GLN A 41 -16.49 18.00 30.51
C GLN A 41 -15.69 17.85 31.81
N PRO A 42 -16.36 17.65 32.96
CA PRO A 42 -15.70 17.42 34.24
C PRO A 42 -14.99 16.06 34.26
N SER A 43 -13.79 16.07 34.82
CA SER A 43 -12.99 14.89 35.14
C SER A 43 -13.75 14.00 36.11
N VAL A 44 -14.26 12.86 35.62
CA VAL A 44 -14.85 11.81 36.44
C VAL A 44 -13.78 10.77 36.74
N GLY A 45 -13.34 10.80 37.99
CA GLY A 45 -13.20 9.62 38.85
C GLY A 45 -12.41 8.43 38.30
N SER A 46 -11.15 8.37 38.71
CA SER A 46 -10.40 7.14 38.97
C SER A 46 -11.29 6.01 39.49
N GLY A 47 -11.42 4.95 38.69
CA GLY A 47 -11.98 3.67 39.07
C GLY A 47 -11.19 2.58 38.36
N ALA A 48 -10.11 2.12 38.99
CA ALA A 48 -9.34 0.97 38.52
C ALA A 48 -10.27 -0.26 38.49
N PRO A 49 -10.36 -1.01 37.37
CA PRO A 49 -11.00 -2.31 37.39
C PRO A 49 -10.06 -3.30 38.08
N GLU A 50 -10.35 -3.63 39.33
CA GLU A 50 -9.87 -4.84 39.99
C GLU A 50 -10.39 -6.05 39.20
N TYR A 51 -9.51 -6.75 38.49
CA TYR A 51 -9.84 -8.03 37.88
C TYR A 51 -9.63 -9.15 38.89
N PRO A 52 -10.65 -9.94 39.25
CA PRO A 52 -10.44 -11.24 39.85
C PRO A 52 -9.94 -12.22 38.78
N ARG A 53 -8.68 -12.61 38.94
CA ARG A 53 -8.08 -13.82 38.35
C ARG A 53 -8.80 -15.03 38.94
N THR A 54 -9.51 -15.83 38.13
CA THR A 54 -9.69 -17.30 38.26
C THR A 54 -10.71 -17.77 37.21
N GLY A 55 -10.33 -18.77 36.40
CA GLY A 55 -11.27 -19.43 35.51
C GLY A 55 -10.58 -20.28 34.44
N ASP A 56 -9.86 -21.32 34.88
CA ASP A 56 -9.48 -22.43 34.01
C ASP A 56 -10.74 -22.99 33.32
N SER A 57 -10.82 -22.86 32.00
CA SER A 57 -11.74 -23.63 31.16
C SER A 57 -10.93 -24.46 30.19
N ARG A 58 -10.70 -25.69 30.66
CA ARG A 58 -10.11 -26.81 29.96
C ARG A 58 -11.11 -27.34 28.94
N ALA A 59 -10.58 -27.68 27.76
CA ALA A 59 -11.11 -28.60 26.75
C ALA A 59 -12.37 -28.16 25.97
N THR A 60 -12.27 -28.11 24.64
CA THR A 60 -12.61 -29.25 23.76
C THR A 60 -12.10 -28.95 22.36
N GLY A 61 -11.46 -29.94 21.74
CA GLY A 61 -10.75 -29.80 20.48
C GLY A 61 -11.64 -29.47 19.29
N ARG A 62 -11.04 -28.82 18.29
CA ARG A 62 -11.40 -29.04 16.91
C ARG A 62 -10.19 -28.81 16.03
N ASP A 63 -9.58 -29.94 15.67
CA ASP A 63 -8.61 -30.07 14.60
C ASP A 63 -9.17 -29.47 13.32
N ASN A 64 -8.62 -28.34 12.89
CA ASN A 64 -8.69 -27.91 11.50
C ASN A 64 -7.25 -27.80 11.01
N SER A 65 -6.74 -28.98 10.64
CA SER A 65 -5.67 -29.12 9.67
C SER A 65 -5.96 -28.20 8.48
N SER A 66 -5.15 -27.17 8.34
CA SER A 66 -4.84 -26.62 7.03
C SER A 66 -3.34 -26.74 6.86
N ASP A 67 -2.95 -27.90 6.32
CA ASP A 67 -1.73 -28.06 5.53
C ASP A 67 -1.79 -27.07 4.35
N VAL A 68 -1.58 -25.79 4.64
CA VAL A 68 -1.13 -24.85 3.64
C VAL A 68 0.31 -25.25 3.39
N ARG A 69 0.49 -26.04 2.33
CA ARG A 69 1.77 -26.26 1.67
C ARG A 69 2.42 -24.89 1.45
N SER A 70 3.27 -24.51 2.40
CA SER A 70 4.27 -23.47 2.23
C SER A 70 5.16 -23.96 1.10
N ARG A 71 4.78 -23.60 -0.13
CA ARG A 71 5.67 -23.67 -1.28
C ARG A 71 6.73 -22.61 -1.04
N ARG A 72 7.70 -22.98 -0.19
CA ARG A 72 9.08 -22.54 -0.24
C ARG A 72 9.62 -22.98 -1.60
N GLY A 73 9.17 -22.31 -2.66
CA GLY A 73 9.83 -22.26 -3.94
C GLY A 73 11.05 -21.38 -3.74
N GLY A 74 12.08 -21.95 -3.11
CA GLY A 74 13.40 -21.36 -3.16
C GLY A 74 13.79 -21.26 -4.64
N PRO A 75 14.28 -20.09 -5.12
CA PRO A 75 15.02 -20.08 -6.35
C PRO A 75 16.23 -20.97 -6.12
N THR A 76 16.29 -22.11 -6.80
CA THR A 76 17.54 -22.80 -7.08
C THR A 76 18.34 -21.87 -7.99
N ALA A 77 18.95 -20.84 -7.40
CA ALA A 77 20.09 -20.19 -7.99
C ALA A 77 21.19 -21.25 -7.96
N ALA A 78 21.38 -21.89 -9.11
CA ALA A 78 22.59 -22.63 -9.39
C ALA A 78 23.77 -21.74 -8.99
N GLN A 79 24.56 -22.19 -8.01
CA GLN A 79 25.86 -21.61 -7.79
C GLN A 79 26.66 -21.80 -9.08
N PRO A 80 27.17 -20.73 -9.70
CA PRO A 80 28.18 -20.89 -10.71
C PRO A 80 29.41 -21.42 -9.99
N ASP A 81 29.70 -22.70 -10.19
CA ASP A 81 31.05 -23.23 -10.05
C ASP A 81 31.95 -22.43 -10.99
N SER A 82 32.56 -21.38 -10.45
CA SER A 82 33.66 -20.68 -11.08
C SER A 82 34.74 -20.49 -10.03
N ALA A 83 35.28 -21.63 -9.58
CA ALA A 83 36.66 -21.73 -9.14
C ALA A 83 37.57 -21.59 -10.37
N GLY A 84 37.57 -20.40 -10.97
CA GLY A 84 38.64 -19.96 -11.86
C GLY A 84 39.84 -19.66 -10.99
N HIS A 85 40.68 -20.67 -10.76
CA HIS A 85 42.03 -20.49 -10.27
C HIS A 85 42.78 -19.65 -11.29
N HIS A 86 42.75 -18.32 -11.13
CA HIS A 86 43.79 -17.48 -11.66
C HIS A 86 45.05 -17.79 -10.85
N GLU A 87 45.75 -18.85 -11.28
CA GLU A 87 47.19 -18.94 -11.14
C GLU A 87 47.75 -17.63 -11.67
N SER A 88 48.08 -16.74 -10.75
CA SER A 88 48.90 -15.58 -11.07
C SER A 88 50.18 -16.15 -11.66
N PRO A 89 50.63 -15.73 -12.87
CA PRO A 89 51.90 -16.16 -13.39
C PRO A 89 52.95 -15.75 -12.36
N ARG A 90 53.55 -16.75 -11.72
CA ARG A 90 54.72 -16.59 -10.87
C ARG A 90 55.79 -16.03 -11.77
N MET A 91 55.93 -14.70 -11.74
CA MET A 91 57.00 -14.00 -12.43
C MET A 91 58.30 -14.48 -11.76
N GLU A 92 58.95 -15.44 -12.38
CA GLU A 92 60.35 -15.76 -12.12
C GLU A 92 61.15 -14.51 -12.50
N VAL A 93 61.29 -13.63 -11.52
CA VAL A 93 62.30 -12.58 -11.54
C VAL A 93 63.63 -13.32 -11.45
N GLU A 94 64.27 -13.50 -12.60
CA GLU A 94 65.68 -13.82 -12.69
C GLU A 94 66.43 -12.83 -11.81
N GLU A 95 66.94 -13.37 -10.70
CA GLU A 95 67.88 -12.74 -9.81
C GLU A 95 69.24 -12.64 -10.54
N GLU A 96 69.34 -11.74 -11.51
CA GLU A 96 70.62 -11.39 -12.11
C GLU A 96 70.86 -9.88 -12.03
N GLY A 97 71.49 -9.48 -10.92
CA GLY A 97 71.80 -8.07 -10.70
C GLY A 97 72.52 -7.82 -9.38
N ARG A 98 73.65 -8.51 -9.17
CA ARG A 98 74.75 -8.16 -8.27
C ARG A 98 74.45 -6.98 -7.32
N CYS A 99 74.02 -7.29 -6.10
CA CYS A 99 74.19 -6.35 -4.99
C CYS A 99 75.68 -6.04 -4.86
N SER A 100 76.11 -4.92 -5.42
CA SER A 100 77.42 -4.34 -5.17
C SER A 100 77.38 -3.68 -3.79
N PRO A 101 78.08 -4.21 -2.77
CA PRO A 101 78.05 -3.66 -1.42
C PRO A 101 79.13 -2.58 -1.34
N HIS A 102 78.98 -1.51 -2.12
CA HIS A 102 79.89 -0.37 -2.06
C HIS A 102 79.20 0.88 -2.53
N ASN A 103 78.40 1.47 -1.65
CA ASN A 103 78.25 2.91 -1.43
C ASN A 103 77.19 3.10 -0.34
N ARG A 104 77.67 3.14 0.91
CA ARG A 104 76.96 3.69 2.07
C ARG A 104 76.87 5.22 1.88
N GLY A 105 76.15 5.67 0.86
CA GLY A 105 75.60 7.01 0.83
C GLY A 105 74.20 6.89 1.40
N GLU A 106 73.97 7.45 2.59
CA GLU A 106 72.63 7.61 3.14
C GLU A 106 71.75 8.25 2.06
N ALA A 107 70.88 7.45 1.43
CA ALA A 107 69.85 7.95 0.56
C ALA A 107 68.85 8.68 1.44
N CYS A 108 69.15 9.95 1.74
CA CYS A 108 68.21 10.85 2.40
C CYS A 108 66.98 10.92 1.52
N VAL A 109 65.90 10.24 1.93
CA VAL A 109 64.58 10.43 1.35
C VAL A 109 64.28 11.93 1.47
N PRO A 110 64.01 12.63 0.36
CA PRO A 110 63.75 14.06 0.41
C PRO A 110 62.61 14.33 1.39
N GLU A 111 62.78 15.27 2.32
CA GLU A 111 61.72 15.66 3.27
C GLU A 111 60.41 16.01 2.55
N SER A 112 60.50 16.54 1.32
CA SER A 112 59.38 16.83 0.43
C SER A 112 58.54 15.61 0.01
N PHE A 113 59.07 14.38 0.13
CA PHE A 113 58.33 13.15 -0.15
C PHE A 113 57.21 12.96 0.87
N PHE A 114 57.51 13.12 2.16
CA PHE A 114 56.53 12.96 3.23
C PHE A 114 55.44 14.03 3.16
N ASP A 115 55.80 15.27 2.82
CA ASP A 115 54.82 16.34 2.62
C ASP A 115 53.83 16.00 1.50
N ARG A 116 54.34 15.48 0.37
CA ARG A 116 53.49 15.09 -0.77
C ARG A 116 52.57 13.93 -0.43
N VAL A 117 53.07 12.91 0.25
CA VAL A 117 52.26 11.76 0.69
C VAL A 117 51.20 12.22 1.69
N THR A 118 51.57 13.07 2.64
CA THR A 118 50.64 13.59 3.65
C THR A 118 49.56 14.47 3.00
N GLN A 119 49.92 15.29 2.01
CA GLN A 119 48.95 16.07 1.25
C GLN A 119 47.97 15.17 0.48
N GLY A 120 48.47 14.15 -0.23
CA GLY A 120 47.60 13.21 -0.95
C GLY A 120 46.61 12.51 -0.02
N LEU A 121 47.06 12.06 1.15
CA LEU A 121 46.17 11.44 2.15
C LEU A 121 45.11 12.42 2.68
N ARG A 122 45.44 13.71 2.84
CA ARG A 122 44.46 14.73 3.23
C ARG A 122 43.39 14.92 2.16
N ASP A 123 43.80 15.04 0.90
CA ASP A 123 42.89 15.23 -0.23
C ASP A 123 41.98 13.99 -0.39
N ASP A 124 42.53 12.78 -0.27
CA ASP A 124 41.77 11.53 -0.33
C ASP A 124 40.73 11.44 0.80
N LEU A 125 41.08 11.84 2.02
CA LEU A 125 40.17 11.87 3.16
C LEU A 125 39.05 12.90 2.99
N GLU A 126 39.37 14.08 2.46
CA GLU A 126 38.36 15.11 2.17
C GLU A 126 37.39 14.64 1.09
N HIS A 127 37.89 14.06 0.00
CA HIS A 127 37.06 13.51 -1.06
C HIS A 127 36.16 12.38 -0.58
N GLU A 128 36.69 11.47 0.25
CA GLU A 128 35.90 10.40 0.85
C GLU A 128 34.84 10.94 1.82
N ARG A 129 35.16 11.99 2.60
CA ARG A 129 34.18 12.67 3.46
C ARG A 129 33.04 13.24 2.61
N ASP A 130 33.36 13.93 1.53
CA ASP A 130 32.35 14.56 0.67
C ASP A 130 31.48 13.52 -0.04
N ARG A 131 32.08 12.42 -0.52
CA ARG A 131 31.32 11.26 -1.05
C ARG A 131 30.35 10.67 -0.03
N ARG A 132 30.78 10.52 1.23
CA ARG A 132 29.92 9.98 2.30
C ARG A 132 28.78 10.92 2.64
N LEU A 133 29.02 12.23 2.67
CA LEU A 133 27.97 13.22 2.88
C LEU A 133 26.93 13.16 1.77
N GLN A 134 27.37 13.14 0.51
CA GLN A 134 26.46 13.00 -0.64
C GLN A 134 25.64 11.70 -0.57
N LEU A 135 26.27 10.58 -0.17
CA LEU A 135 25.56 9.32 0.01
C LEU A 135 24.52 9.40 1.14
N ALA A 136 24.87 10.00 2.28
CA ALA A 136 23.96 10.20 3.40
C ALA A 136 22.74 11.04 2.98
N ASP A 137 22.96 12.12 2.24
CA ASP A 137 21.87 12.97 1.71
C ASP A 137 20.95 12.18 0.77
N ASN A 138 21.51 11.36 -0.12
CA ASN A 138 20.71 10.50 -1.02
C ASN A 138 19.89 9.46 -0.24
N VAL A 139 20.46 8.85 0.79
CA VAL A 139 19.74 7.90 1.67
C VAL A 139 18.58 8.58 2.37
N LEU A 140 18.81 9.77 2.95
CA LEU A 140 17.76 10.55 3.60
C LEU A 140 16.65 10.95 2.62
N LYS A 141 17.02 11.37 1.40
CA LYS A 141 16.07 11.69 0.33
C LYS A 141 15.18 10.48 -0.02
N HIS A 142 15.78 9.32 -0.27
CA HIS A 142 15.01 8.12 -0.60
C HIS A 142 14.16 7.63 0.57
N GLN A 143 14.65 7.76 1.81
CA GLN A 143 13.86 7.44 3.00
C GLN A 143 12.63 8.35 3.11
N ALA A 144 12.77 9.65 2.82
CA ALA A 144 11.67 10.59 2.80
C ALA A 144 10.66 10.26 1.68
N GLU A 145 11.13 10.03 0.45
CA GLU A 145 10.29 9.62 -0.69
C GLU A 145 9.48 8.35 -0.36
N PHE A 146 10.12 7.37 0.26
CA PHE A 146 9.48 6.14 0.70
C PHE A 146 8.40 6.39 1.77
N ALA A 147 8.70 7.22 2.77
CA ALA A 147 7.72 7.59 3.80
C ALA A 147 6.51 8.33 3.23
N PHE A 148 6.72 9.23 2.26
CA PHE A 148 5.61 9.89 1.56
C PHE A 148 4.76 8.92 0.76
N ALA A 149 5.38 8.00 0.00
CA ALA A 149 4.65 6.98 -0.73
C ALA A 149 3.84 6.06 0.20
N GLN A 150 4.37 5.72 1.37
CA GLN A 150 3.62 4.97 2.39
C GLN A 150 2.38 5.73 2.88
N LEU A 151 2.53 7.02 3.23
CA LEU A 151 1.42 7.84 3.69
C LEU A 151 0.34 8.02 2.61
N GLU A 152 0.72 8.17 1.34
CA GLU A 152 -0.23 8.27 0.23
C GLU A 152 -1.02 6.97 0.03
N ASN A 153 -0.34 5.82 0.13
CA ASN A 153 -0.99 4.51 0.08
C ASN A 153 -1.98 4.33 1.26
N GLU A 154 -1.60 4.69 2.48
CA GLU A 154 -2.49 4.61 3.65
C GLU A 154 -3.72 5.50 3.50
N ARG A 155 -3.55 6.72 3.00
CA ARG A 155 -4.67 7.64 2.70
C ARG A 155 -5.60 7.04 1.64
N SER A 156 -5.04 6.50 0.57
CA SER A 156 -5.81 5.88 -0.51
C SER A 156 -6.60 4.66 -0.03
N LEU A 157 -5.97 3.80 0.78
CA LEU A 157 -6.64 2.65 1.41
C LEU A 157 -7.77 3.08 2.36
N THR A 158 -7.56 4.16 3.11
CA THR A 158 -8.59 4.72 4.00
C THR A 158 -9.77 5.25 3.18
N SER A 159 -9.50 6.00 2.10
CA SER A 159 -10.54 6.49 1.17
C SER A 159 -11.37 5.33 0.60
N LEU A 160 -10.71 4.29 0.09
CA LEU A 160 -11.38 3.10 -0.45
C LEU A 160 -12.24 2.40 0.60
N ARG A 161 -11.78 2.33 1.85
CA ARG A 161 -12.55 1.73 2.95
C ARG A 161 -13.81 2.53 3.27
N ASP A 162 -13.73 3.86 3.23
CA ASP A 162 -14.88 4.73 3.47
C ASP A 162 -15.89 4.67 2.31
N GLU A 163 -15.42 4.66 1.06
CA GLU A 163 -16.27 4.43 -0.12
C GLU A 163 -16.98 3.07 -0.05
N LEU A 164 -16.25 2.01 0.31
CA LEU A 164 -16.83 0.68 0.49
C LEU A 164 -17.92 0.68 1.58
N ARG A 165 -17.69 1.38 2.70
CA ARG A 165 -18.68 1.51 3.77
C ARG A 165 -19.96 2.19 3.26
N VAL A 166 -19.84 3.25 2.47
CA VAL A 166 -20.99 3.94 1.86
C VAL A 166 -21.71 3.03 0.88
N ALA A 167 -20.98 2.33 0.02
CA ALA A 167 -21.55 1.39 -0.94
C ALA A 167 -22.33 0.26 -0.25
N CYS A 168 -21.77 -0.35 0.80
CA CYS A 168 -22.46 -1.35 1.62
C CYS A 168 -23.76 -0.79 2.22
N GLY A 169 -23.73 0.41 2.81
CA GLY A 169 -24.92 1.05 3.36
C GLY A 169 -26.01 1.31 2.30
N ASN A 170 -25.62 1.64 1.08
CA ASN A 170 -26.57 1.79 -0.03
C ASN A 170 -27.18 0.45 -0.46
N VAL A 171 -26.38 -0.63 -0.48
CA VAL A 171 -26.88 -1.98 -0.79
C VAL A 171 -27.90 -2.43 0.25
N ASP A 172 -27.62 -2.21 1.53
CA ASP A 172 -28.54 -2.54 2.62
C ASP A 172 -29.86 -1.76 2.48
N ARG A 173 -29.78 -0.45 2.21
CA ARG A 173 -30.97 0.37 1.93
C ARG A 173 -31.79 -0.18 0.76
N SER A 174 -31.15 -0.49 -0.36
CA SER A 174 -31.84 -1.06 -1.53
C SER A 174 -32.48 -2.41 -1.20
N ARG A 175 -31.85 -3.22 -0.36
CA ARG A 175 -32.41 -4.50 0.10
C ARG A 175 -33.66 -4.30 0.94
N ASP A 176 -33.67 -3.31 1.82
CA ASP A 176 -34.85 -2.96 2.61
C ASP A 176 -36.00 -2.47 1.72
N GLU A 177 -35.70 -1.63 0.72
CA GLU A 177 -36.69 -1.17 -0.28
C GLU A 177 -37.28 -2.34 -1.09
N ILE A 178 -36.44 -3.25 -1.57
CA ILE A 178 -36.89 -4.46 -2.27
C ILE A 178 -37.81 -5.30 -1.38
N THR A 179 -37.44 -5.47 -0.11
CA THR A 179 -38.25 -6.23 0.86
C THR A 179 -39.61 -5.56 1.06
N ALA A 180 -39.65 -4.23 1.21
CA ALA A 180 -40.88 -3.48 1.33
C ALA A 180 -41.78 -3.64 0.08
N LEU A 181 -41.20 -3.51 -1.12
CA LEU A 181 -41.93 -3.72 -2.38
C LEU A 181 -42.49 -5.14 -2.51
N GLN A 182 -41.73 -6.16 -2.11
CA GLN A 182 -42.20 -7.55 -2.09
C GLN A 182 -43.42 -7.70 -1.19
N THR A 183 -43.38 -7.16 0.03
CA THR A 183 -44.54 -7.22 0.95
C THR A 183 -45.78 -6.52 0.38
N LEU A 184 -45.60 -5.42 -0.35
CA LEU A 184 -46.69 -4.70 -1.01
C LEU A 184 -47.29 -5.52 -2.15
N VAL A 185 -46.46 -6.13 -2.99
CA VAL A 185 -46.91 -7.02 -4.07
C VAL A 185 -47.69 -8.20 -3.52
N ASP A 186 -47.21 -8.82 -2.43
CA ASP A 186 -47.88 -9.95 -1.78
C ASP A 186 -49.22 -9.54 -1.15
N ALA A 187 -49.32 -8.31 -0.62
CA ALA A 187 -50.58 -7.76 -0.13
C ALA A 187 -51.58 -7.58 -1.28
N HIS A 188 -51.16 -6.92 -2.37
CA HIS A 188 -52.00 -6.70 -3.54
C HIS A 188 -52.44 -8.02 -4.18
N TYR A 189 -51.56 -9.02 -4.26
CA TYR A 189 -51.92 -10.34 -4.75
C TYR A 189 -53.01 -11.00 -3.90
N ARG A 190 -52.91 -10.92 -2.57
CA ARG A 190 -53.94 -11.44 -1.64
C ARG A 190 -55.28 -10.72 -1.82
N GLU A 191 -55.27 -9.39 -1.97
CA GLU A 191 -56.47 -8.60 -2.23
C GLU A 191 -57.13 -8.96 -3.55
N HIS A 192 -56.34 -9.03 -4.63
CA HIS A 192 -56.82 -9.43 -5.95
C HIS A 192 -57.44 -10.83 -5.91
N LYS A 193 -56.77 -11.79 -5.25
CA LYS A 193 -57.29 -13.14 -5.06
C LYS A 193 -58.64 -13.12 -4.33
N ALA A 194 -58.75 -12.37 -3.24
CA ALA A 194 -60.00 -12.25 -2.48
C ALA A 194 -61.14 -11.64 -3.32
N LEU A 195 -60.82 -10.64 -4.15
CA LEU A 195 -61.79 -10.04 -5.08
C LEU A 195 -62.28 -11.04 -6.12
N CYS A 196 -61.38 -11.81 -6.73
CA CYS A 196 -61.74 -12.87 -7.67
C CYS A 196 -62.67 -13.91 -7.03
N GLU A 197 -62.32 -14.41 -5.85
CA GLU A 197 -63.14 -15.38 -5.12
C GLU A 197 -64.55 -14.84 -4.79
N MET A 198 -64.67 -13.55 -4.43
CA MET A 198 -65.96 -12.92 -4.21
C MET A 198 -66.80 -12.85 -5.49
N LEU A 199 -66.20 -12.48 -6.62
CA LEU A 199 -66.89 -12.38 -7.91
C LEU A 199 -67.36 -13.74 -8.43
N GLU A 200 -66.57 -14.80 -8.22
CA GLU A 200 -66.97 -16.18 -8.51
C GLU A 200 -68.17 -16.60 -7.64
N ARG A 201 -68.15 -16.33 -6.34
CA ARG A 201 -69.27 -16.65 -5.43
C ARG A 201 -70.57 -15.92 -5.79
N LYS A 202 -70.47 -14.71 -6.32
CA LYS A 202 -71.63 -13.93 -6.80
C LYS A 202 -72.11 -14.35 -8.20
N GLY A 203 -71.48 -15.34 -8.84
CA GLY A 203 -71.85 -15.82 -10.18
C GLY A 203 -71.50 -14.86 -11.32
N VAL A 204 -70.79 -13.75 -11.03
CA VAL A 204 -70.40 -12.74 -12.02
C VAL A 204 -69.33 -13.31 -12.95
N LEU A 205 -68.36 -14.03 -12.40
CA LEU A 205 -67.38 -14.78 -13.17
C LEU A 205 -67.89 -16.21 -13.31
N HIS A 206 -68.33 -16.59 -14.52
CA HIS A 206 -68.64 -17.97 -14.81
C HIS A 206 -67.35 -18.78 -14.80
N ARG A 207 -67.23 -19.71 -13.85
CA ARG A 207 -66.14 -20.69 -13.81
C ARG A 207 -66.13 -21.44 -15.13
N LYS A 208 -65.19 -21.09 -16.02
CA LYS A 208 -65.00 -21.80 -17.29
C LYS A 208 -64.66 -23.24 -16.89
N LYS A 209 -65.64 -24.15 -16.96
CA LYS A 209 -65.41 -25.58 -16.75
C LYS A 209 -64.33 -25.96 -17.76
N GLN A 210 -63.12 -26.24 -17.29
CA GLN A 210 -62.16 -26.95 -18.10
C GLN A 210 -62.83 -28.27 -18.43
N ARG A 211 -63.25 -28.41 -19.69
CA ARG A 211 -63.67 -29.68 -20.25
C ARG A 211 -62.37 -30.49 -20.30
N ASN A 212 -62.17 -31.35 -19.30
CA ASN A 212 -61.18 -32.39 -19.38
C ASN A 212 -61.73 -33.42 -20.38
N ASP A 213 -61.58 -33.12 -21.66
CA ASP A 213 -61.78 -34.11 -22.71
C ASP A 213 -60.60 -35.07 -22.59
N GLY A 214 -60.79 -36.10 -21.77
CA GLY A 214 -59.86 -37.20 -21.62
C GLY A 214 -59.82 -37.97 -22.93
N THR A 215 -58.81 -37.69 -23.76
CA THR A 215 -58.45 -38.54 -24.89
C THR A 215 -57.63 -39.71 -24.35
N ALA A 216 -58.25 -40.88 -24.31
CA ALA A 216 -57.57 -42.17 -24.17
C ALA A 216 -56.93 -42.57 -25.51
#